data_AF-A0A534A9C1-F1
#
_entry.id   AF-A0A534A9C1-F1
#
_cell.length_a   1.000
_cell.length_b   1.000
_cell.length_c   1.000
_cell.angle_alpha   90.00
_cell.angle_beta   90.00
_cell.angle_gamma   90.00
#
_symmetry.space_group_name_H-M   'P 1'
#
loop_
_entity.id
_entity.type
_entity.pdbx_description
1 polymer ?
#
loop_
_entity_poly.entity_id
_entity_poly.type
_entity_poly.pdbx_seq_one_letter_code
_entity_poly.pdbx_strand_id
1 'polypeptide(L)' 'MIAYITLGGILGTLARYLIQGVLQTRGGTFPTGTLAINIAGSFLLGFIIRFATGSTVISPELRGGLTIGFCGAFTT' A
#
# COMPACT_ATOMS: atom_id res chain seq x y z
N MET A 1 2.72 16.89 -5.98
CA MET A 1 3.46 15.85 -5.22
C MET A 1 2.87 15.60 -3.83
N ILE A 2 2.95 16.54 -2.88
CA ILE A 2 2.53 16.33 -1.46
C ILE A 2 1.07 15.85 -1.34
N ALA A 3 0.12 16.53 -2.00
CA ALA A 3 -1.29 16.15 -1.94
C ALA A 3 -1.56 14.69 -2.38
N TYR A 4 -0.84 14.20 -3.38
CA TYR A 4 -0.97 12.81 -3.86
C TYR A 4 -0.44 11.82 -2.83
N ILE A 5 0.70 12.13 -2.18
CA ILE A 5 1.25 11.32 -1.09
C ILE A 5 0.30 11.31 0.10
N THR A 6 -0.26 12.47 0.48
CA THR A 6 -1.23 12.58 1.57
C THR A 6 -2.49 11.76 1.29
N LEU A 7 -3.11 11.92 0.12
CA LEU A 7 -4.29 11.16 -0.26
C LEU A 7 -3.99 9.65 -0.32
N GLY A 8 -2.88 9.27 -0.95
CA GLY A 8 -2.42 7.88 -0.97
C GLY A 8 -2.23 7.32 0.44
N GLY A 9 -1.57 8.07 1.33
CA GLY A 9 -1.32 7.67 2.71
C GLY A 9 -2.58 7.49 3.55
N ILE A 10 -3.57 8.38 3.40
CA ILE A 10 -4.89 8.23 4.03
C ILE A 10 -5.55 6.93 3.55
N LEU A 11 -5.60 6.71 2.24
CA LEU A 11 -6.21 5.51 1.66
C LEU A 11 -5.47 4.23 2.07
N GLY A 12 -4.14 4.23 2.07
CA GLY A 12 -3.32 3.10 2.49
C GLY A 12 -3.51 2.75 3.96
N THR A 13 -3.54 3.76 4.83
CA THR A 13 -3.78 3.58 6.27
C THR A 13 -5.16 2.96 6.55
N LEU A 14 -6.20 3.47 5.88
CA LEU A 14 -7.56 2.96 6.03
C LEU A 14 -7.67 1.53 5.49
N ALA A 15 -7.11 1.24 4.32
CA ALA A 15 -7.07 -0.10 3.75
C ALA A 15 -6.35 -1.09 4.68
N ARG A 16 -5.20 -0.68 5.25
CA ARG A 16 -4.45 -1.46 6.22
C ARG A 16 -5.30 -1.79 7.44
N TYR A 17 -5.91 -0.77 8.05
CA TYR A 17 -6.75 -0.94 9.24
C TYR A 17 -7.90 -1.93 9.00
N LEU A 18 -8.61 -1.78 7.88
CA LEU A 18 -9.74 -2.63 7.54
C LEU A 18 -9.30 -4.08 7.24
N ILE A 19 -8.31 -4.26 6.36
CA ILE A 19 -7.85 -5.60 5.95
C ILE A 19 -7.21 -6.34 7.12
N GLN A 20 -6.36 -5.66 7.89
CA GLN A 20 -5.75 -6.25 9.08
C GLN A 20 -6.82 -6.64 10.11
N GLY A 21 -7.84 -5.80 10.33
CA GLY A 21 -8.96 -6.10 11.23
C GLY A 21 -9.79 -7.32 10.83
N VAL A 22 -9.93 -7.57 9.52
CA VAL A 22 -10.65 -8.74 8.98
C VAL A 22 -9.80 -10.01 9.02
N LEU A 23 -8.52 -9.91 8.65
CA LEU A 23 -7.64 -11.07 8.47
C LEU A 23 -6.90 -11.50 9.74
N GLN A 24 -6.88 -10.66 10.77
CA GLN A 24 -6.24 -11.00 12.03
C GLN A 24 -7.06 -12.05 12.77
N THR A 25 -6.47 -13.23 12.96
CA THR A 25 -7.10 -14.32 13.70
C THR A 25 -7.22 -13.96 15.18
N ARG A 26 -8.43 -14.02 15.73
CA ARG A 26 -8.67 -13.81 17.16
C ARG A 26 -8.18 -15.02 17.95
N GLY A 27 -7.28 -14.79 18.91
CA GLY A 27 -6.71 -15.85 19.76
C GLY A 27 -5.48 -16.57 19.15
N GLY A 28 -5.07 -16.22 17.93
CA GLY A 28 -3.79 -16.66 17.37
C GLY A 28 -2.64 -15.77 17.82
N THR A 29 -1.46 -16.35 18.06
CA THR A 29 -0.23 -15.59 18.39
C THR A 29 0.46 -15.02 17.15
N PHE A 30 0.14 -15.55 15.96
CA PHE A 30 0.77 -15.15 14.72
C PHE A 30 0.03 -13.96 14.06
N PRO A 31 0.73 -12.91 13.60
CA PRO A 31 0.13 -11.70 13.05
C PRO A 31 -0.29 -11.89 11.58
N THR A 32 -1.28 -12.76 11.33
CA THR A 32 -1.78 -13.10 9.98
C THR A 32 -2.22 -11.86 9.19
N GLY A 33 -2.89 -10.91 9.84
CA GLY A 33 -3.33 -9.67 9.18
C GLY A 33 -2.15 -8.83 8.73
N THR A 34 -1.14 -8.67 9.59
CA THR A 34 0.08 -7.92 9.28
C THR A 34 0.89 -8.58 8.16
N LEU A 35 0.98 -9.92 8.15
CA LEU A 35 1.65 -10.63 7.07
C LEU A 35 0.93 -10.40 5.74
N ALA A 36 -0.41 -10.51 5.73
CA ALA A 36 -1.20 -10.38 4.51
C ALA A 36 -1.07 -8.99 3.85
N ILE A 37 -1.17 -7.90 4.63
CA ILE A 37 -1.01 -6.54 4.09
C ILE A 37 0.40 -6.31 3.52
N ASN A 38 1.43 -6.90 4.12
CA ASN A 38 2.81 -6.73 3.66
C ASN A 38 3.09 -7.49 2.38
N ILE A 39 2.61 -8.73 2.26
CA ILE A 39 2.72 -9.51 1.03
C ILE A 39 1.96 -8.80 -0.10
N ALA A 40 0.70 -8.42 0.14
CA ALA A 40 -0.12 -7.75 -0.87
C ALA A 40 0.47 -6.39 -1.28
N GLY A 41 0.92 -5.60 -0.31
CA GLY A 41 1.52 -4.29 -0.56
C GLY A 41 2.85 -4.37 -1.31
N SER A 42 3.70 -5.33 -0.95
CA SER A 42 4.99 -5.56 -1.66
C SER A 42 4.77 -6.01 -3.10
N PHE A 43 3.80 -6.91 -3.33
CA PHE A 43 3.42 -7.33 -4.68
C PHE A 43 2.88 -6.16 -5.51
N LEU A 44 1.96 -5.38 -4.93
CA LEU A 44 1.39 -4.19 -5.58
C LEU A 44 2.47 -3.16 -5.92
N LEU A 45 3.41 -2.90 -4.99
CA LEU A 45 4.52 -1.98 -5.22
C LEU A 45 5.40 -2.44 -6.39
N GLY A 46 5.73 -3.74 -6.46
CA GLY A 46 6.47 -4.32 -7.58
C GLY A 46 5.76 -4.12 -8.92
N PHE A 47 4.44 -4.33 -8.96
CA PHE A 47 3.62 -4.08 -10.14
C PHE A 47 3.62 -2.61 -10.55
N ILE A 48 3.38 -1.69 -9.60
CA ILE A 48 3.40 -0.24 -9.86
C ILE A 48 4.75 0.19 -10.42
N ILE A 49 5.87 -0.22 -9.81
CA ILE A 49 7.20 0.14 -10.29
C ILE A 49 7.44 -0.40 -11.70
N ARG A 50 7.04 -1.65 -11.98
CA ARG A 50 7.21 -2.24 -13.32
C ARG A 50 6.44 -1.46 -14.39
N PHE A 51 5.22 -1.04 -14.11
CA PHE A 51 4.41 -0.27 -15.07
C PHE A 51 4.79 1.21 -15.15
N ALA A 52 5.24 1.80 -14.03
CA ALA A 52 5.66 3.20 -13.98
C ALA A 52 7.07 3.42 -14.55
N THR A 53 7.90 2.37 -14.62
CA THR A 53 9.24 2.44 -15.22
C THR A 53 9.14 2.13 -16.70
N GLY A 54 9.09 3.17 -17.53
CA GLY A 54 9.02 3.08 -18.99
C GLY A 54 7.70 3.53 -19.61
N SER A 55 6.71 3.91 -18.79
CA SER A 55 5.45 4.47 -19.26
C SER A 55 5.35 5.96 -18.95
N THR A 56 4.91 6.77 -19.92
CA THR A 56 4.53 8.17 -19.71
C THR A 56 3.11 8.33 -19.15
N VAL A 57 2.36 7.22 -19.02
CA VAL A 57 0.97 7.22 -18.57
C VAL A 57 0.84 7.55 -17.08
N ILE A 58 1.86 7.22 -16.28
CA ILE A 58 1.85 7.48 -14.84
C ILE A 58 2.71 8.71 -14.56
N SER A 59 2.06 9.82 -14.16
CA SER A 59 2.78 11.04 -13.79
C SER A 59 3.67 10.81 -12.56
N PRO A 60 4.76 11.57 -12.39
CA PRO A 60 5.62 11.49 -11.21
C PRO A 60 4.85 11.67 -9.89
N GLU A 61 3.82 12.52 -9.87
CA GLU A 61 2.98 12.77 -8.70
C GLU A 61 2.12 11.56 -8.36
N LEU A 62 1.47 10.96 -9.37
CA LEU A 62 0.66 9.75 -9.16
C LEU A 62 1.55 8.59 -8.73
N ARG A 63 2.74 8.44 -9.32
CA ARG A 63 3.73 7.45 -8.89
C ARG A 63 4.08 7.64 -7.43
N GLY A 64 4.43 8.85 -7.00
CA GLY A 64 4.72 9.15 -5.59
C GLY A 64 3.52 8.89 -4.67
N GLY A 65 2.30 9.23 -5.10
CA GLY A 65 1.08 8.95 -4.36
C GLY A 65 0.81 7.47 -4.16
N LEU A 66 1.04 6.65 -5.19
CA LEU A 66 0.84 5.20 -5.14
C LEU A 66 1.95 4.49 -4.36
N THR A 67 3.21 4.86 -4.56
CA THR A 67 4.35 4.16 -3.94
C THR A 67 4.64 4.67 -2.53
N ILE A 68 4.91 5.97 -2.37
CA ILE A 68 5.27 6.57 -1.08
C ILE A 68 4.02 6.72 -0.20
N GLY A 69 2.91 7.19 -0.78
CA GLY A 69 1.65 7.38 -0.07
C GLY A 69 0.96 6.05 0.25
N PHE A 70 0.32 5.45 -0.75
CA PHE A 70 -0.55 4.29 -0.55
C PHE A 70 0.21 3.05 -0.09
N CYS A 71 1.16 2.55 -0.88
CA CYS A 71 1.91 1.34 -0.52
C CYS A 71 2.66 1.55 0.80
N GLY A 72 3.33 2.70 0.97
CA GLY A 72 4.04 3.03 2.21
C GLY A 72 3.17 3.01 3.46
N ALA A 73 1.93 3.53 3.39
CA ALA A 73 1.01 3.51 4.53
C ALA A 73 0.20 2.20 4.68
N PHE A 74 0.07 1.43 3.59
CA PHE A 74 -0.63 0.16 3.56
C PHE A 74 0.20 -0.98 4.18
N THR A 75 1.52 -0.95 3.99
CA THR A 75 2.48 -1.89 4.60
C THR A 75 2.97 -1.41 5.97
N THR A 76 3.56 -2.29 6.79
CA THR A 76 4.15 -1.92 8.09
C THR A 76 5.21 -2.90 8.57
#